data_AF-E8WJ41-F1
#
_entry.id   AF-E8WJ41-F1
#
_cell.length_a   1.000
_cell.length_b   1.000
_cell.length_c   1.000
_cell.angle_alpha   90.00
_cell.angle_beta   90.00
_cell.angle_gamma   90.00
#
_symmetry.space_group_name_H-M   'P 1'
#
loop_
_entity.id
_entity.type
_entity.pdbx_description
1 polymer ?
#
loop_
_entity_poly.entity_id
_entity_poly.type
_entity_poly.pdbx_seq_one_letter_code
_entity_poly.pdbx_strand_id
1 'polypeptide(L)'
;MGTAARLDTVTLNLPRERLSLFFPMLQRGVEVVAQLGRPLREFLCAELGIDEEYVAGRITTIFLDNRPVDDLERTLIHEGSRLTLSGAMPGLVGATMRRSGFYAAFRQGISYEETGRELRAGEGVVRLKLFNLLLPELAPLVLARGILVGRDQLQPILDGLKDAGSGIALPAPGGRLLLTVSMQ
;
A
#
# COMPACT_ATOMS: atom_id res chain seq x y z
N MET A 1 -20.36 -0.07 21.30
CA MET A 1 -20.48 1.10 20.39
C MET A 1 -19.23 1.95 20.59
N GLY A 2 -18.16 1.64 19.85
CA GLY A 2 -16.92 2.42 19.89
C GLY A 2 -17.09 3.65 19.02
N THR A 3 -16.92 4.83 19.60
CA THR A 3 -16.90 6.12 18.91
C THR A 3 -15.88 6.02 17.77
N ALA A 4 -16.32 6.14 16.51
CA ALA A 4 -15.39 6.29 15.39
C ALA A 4 -14.55 7.53 15.68
N ALA A 5 -13.28 7.33 16.04
CA ALA A 5 -12.36 8.43 16.23
C ALA A 5 -12.34 9.21 14.91
N ARG A 6 -12.80 10.47 14.95
CA ARG A 6 -12.81 11.33 13.78
C ARG A 6 -11.35 11.59 13.44
N LEU A 7 -10.83 10.90 12.43
CA LEU A 7 -9.48 11.11 11.95
C LEU A 7 -9.43 12.48 11.29
N ASP A 8 -8.48 13.30 11.71
CA ASP A 8 -8.19 14.55 11.02
C ASP A 8 -7.81 14.22 9.58
N THR A 9 -8.28 15.03 8.63
CA THR A 9 -7.98 14.85 7.20
C THR A 9 -7.14 16.01 6.72
N VAL A 10 -6.04 15.71 6.05
CA VAL A 10 -5.14 16.67 5.44
C VAL A 10 -5.07 16.39 3.95
N THR A 11 -5.29 17.41 3.13
CA THR A 11 -5.14 17.32 1.67
C THR A 11 -4.00 18.21 1.21
N LEU A 12 -3.09 17.64 0.43
CA LEU A 12 -1.99 18.35 -0.21
C LEU A 12 -2.21 18.41 -1.70
N ASN A 13 -2.10 19.60 -2.27
CA ASN A 13 -2.05 19.81 -3.70
C ASN A 13 -0.60 20.01 -4.10
N LEU A 14 -0.03 19.05 -4.82
CA LEU A 14 1.39 19.04 -5.16
C LEU A 14 1.60 18.73 -6.65
N PRO A 15 2.58 19.35 -7.30
CA PRO A 15 2.98 18.95 -8.65
C PRO A 15 3.66 17.56 -8.60
N ARG A 16 3.59 16.82 -9.70
CA ARG A 16 3.96 15.39 -9.77
C ARG A 16 5.41 15.13 -9.36
N GLU A 17 6.32 16.07 -9.60
CA GLU A 17 7.74 15.95 -9.28
C GLU A 17 7.98 15.87 -7.77
N ARG A 18 7.10 16.48 -6.97
CA ARG A 18 7.18 16.48 -5.51
C ARG A 18 6.64 15.20 -4.86
N LEU A 19 6.01 14.31 -5.62
CA LEU A 19 5.57 13.00 -5.10
C LEU A 19 6.74 12.12 -4.67
N SER A 20 7.94 12.37 -5.24
CA SER A 20 9.17 11.67 -4.86
C SER A 20 9.51 11.81 -3.37
N LEU A 21 9.05 12.88 -2.70
CA LEU A 21 9.20 13.07 -1.25
C LEU A 21 8.50 11.97 -0.43
N PHE A 22 7.45 11.36 -0.97
CA PHE A 22 6.68 10.29 -0.33
C PHE A 22 7.27 8.89 -0.57
N PHE A 23 8.21 8.75 -1.51
CA PHE A 23 8.73 7.45 -1.93
C PHE A 23 9.38 6.66 -0.79
N PRO A 24 10.24 7.25 0.06
CA PRO A 24 10.82 6.53 1.19
C PRO A 24 9.76 6.01 2.17
N MET A 25 8.67 6.75 2.33
CA MET A 25 7.56 6.35 3.21
C MET A 25 6.77 5.17 2.61
N LEU A 26 6.42 5.24 1.33
CA LEU A 26 5.75 4.17 0.59
C LEU A 26 6.59 2.88 0.52
N GLN A 27 7.93 2.99 0.47
CA GLN A 27 8.84 1.83 0.52
C GLN A 27 8.92 1.20 1.92
N ARG A 28 8.95 2.02 2.98
CA ARG A 28 8.92 1.52 4.37
C ARG A 28 7.60 0.84 4.70
N GLY A 29 6.52 1.38 4.15
CA GLY A 29 5.16 0.88 4.25
C GLY A 29 4.25 1.91 4.90
N VAL A 30 3.13 2.17 4.23
CA VAL A 30 2.07 3.08 4.67
C VAL A 30 0.84 2.28 5.05
N GLU A 31 0.03 2.85 5.92
CA GLU A 31 -1.26 2.28 6.28
C GLU A 31 -2.33 2.83 5.35
N VAL A 32 -3.16 1.94 4.80
CA VAL A 32 -4.30 2.28 3.96
C VAL A 32 -5.54 1.57 4.48
N VAL A 33 -6.67 2.25 4.35
CA VAL A 33 -7.98 1.68 4.69
C VAL A 33 -8.38 0.69 3.60
N ALA A 34 -8.88 -0.48 4.00
CA ALA A 34 -9.29 -1.57 3.13
C ALA A 34 -10.58 -2.24 3.62
N GLN A 35 -11.35 -2.84 2.73
CA GLN A 35 -12.42 -3.76 3.11
C GLN A 35 -11.85 -5.15 3.35
N LEU A 36 -11.89 -5.58 4.62
CA LEU A 36 -11.38 -6.87 5.07
C LEU A 36 -12.30 -8.03 4.68
N GLY A 37 -11.71 -9.22 4.59
CA GLY A 37 -12.42 -10.44 4.21
C GLY A 37 -12.82 -10.51 2.73
N ARG A 38 -12.23 -9.63 1.91
CA ARG A 38 -12.37 -9.65 0.45
C ARG A 38 -11.11 -10.24 -0.21
N PRO A 39 -11.25 -10.81 -1.42
CA PRO A 39 -10.12 -11.21 -2.24
C PRO A 39 -9.13 -10.06 -2.46
N LEU A 40 -7.84 -10.40 -2.49
CA LEU A 40 -6.77 -9.44 -2.75
C LEU A 40 -6.94 -8.75 -4.11
N ARG A 41 -7.53 -9.44 -5.11
CA ARG A 41 -7.85 -8.81 -6.40
C ARG A 41 -8.86 -7.67 -6.24
N GLU A 42 -9.91 -7.84 -5.44
CA GLU A 42 -10.90 -6.78 -5.21
C GLU A 42 -10.25 -5.54 -4.57
N PHE A 43 -9.37 -5.75 -3.60
CA PHE A 43 -8.62 -4.63 -2.99
C PHE A 43 -7.73 -3.91 -4.01
N LEU A 44 -7.02 -4.63 -4.87
CA LEU A 44 -6.14 -4.00 -5.87
C LEU A 44 -6.94 -3.26 -6.95
N CYS A 45 -7.99 -3.88 -7.48
CA CYS A 45 -8.72 -3.35 -8.63
C CYS A 45 -9.86 -2.40 -8.23
N ALA A 46 -10.73 -2.81 -7.32
CA ALA A 46 -11.92 -2.05 -6.96
C ALA A 46 -11.64 -0.97 -5.91
N GLU A 47 -10.74 -1.24 -4.96
CA GLU A 47 -10.43 -0.28 -3.90
C GLU A 47 -9.26 0.64 -4.27
N LEU A 48 -8.08 0.09 -4.57
CA LEU A 48 -6.96 0.92 -5.00
C LEU A 48 -7.19 1.52 -6.39
N GLY A 49 -8.05 0.93 -7.23
CA GLY A 49 -8.33 1.47 -8.57
C GLY A 49 -7.24 1.13 -9.58
N ILE A 50 -6.45 0.08 -9.33
CA ILE A 50 -5.41 -0.37 -10.26
C ILE A 50 -6.08 -1.15 -11.38
N ASP A 51 -5.77 -0.80 -12.62
CA ASP A 51 -6.27 -1.51 -13.79
C ASP A 51 -5.95 -3.01 -13.74
N GLU A 52 -6.91 -3.84 -14.16
CA GLU A 52 -6.80 -5.29 -14.06
C GLU A 52 -5.68 -5.86 -14.94
N GLU A 53 -5.49 -5.31 -16.16
CA GLU A 53 -4.40 -5.73 -17.04
C GLU A 53 -3.04 -5.33 -16.43
N TYR A 54 -2.99 -4.18 -15.76
CA TYR A 54 -1.80 -3.77 -15.01
C TYR A 54 -1.49 -4.72 -13.85
N VAL A 55 -2.49 -5.12 -13.04
CA VAL A 55 -2.31 -6.11 -11.96
C VAL A 55 -1.86 -7.46 -12.50
N ALA A 56 -2.37 -7.89 -13.66
CA ALA A 56 -2.00 -9.14 -14.28
C ALA A 56 -0.58 -9.12 -14.87
N GLY A 57 -0.24 -8.06 -15.61
CA GLY A 57 0.95 -7.98 -16.45
C GLY A 57 2.16 -7.29 -15.82
N ARG A 58 1.96 -6.30 -14.94
CA ARG A 58 3.04 -5.46 -14.37
C ARG A 58 3.37 -5.81 -12.93
N ILE A 59 2.37 -6.14 -12.11
CA ILE A 59 2.58 -6.56 -10.73
C ILE A 59 2.97 -8.04 -10.71
N THR A 60 4.26 -8.30 -10.88
CA THR A 60 4.79 -9.67 -10.99
C THR A 60 5.16 -10.29 -9.65
N THR A 61 5.31 -9.50 -8.59
CA THR A 61 5.71 -10.00 -7.27
C THR A 61 4.80 -9.38 -6.20
N ILE A 62 4.10 -10.24 -5.47
CA ILE A 62 3.17 -9.84 -4.40
C ILE A 62 3.51 -10.66 -3.17
N PHE A 63 3.76 -10.00 -2.05
CA PHE A 63 3.88 -10.66 -0.75
C PHE A 63 2.75 -10.22 0.17
N LEU A 64 2.11 -11.18 0.82
CA LEU A 64 1.20 -10.97 1.94
C LEU A 64 1.84 -11.57 3.19
N ASP A 65 2.04 -10.73 4.21
CA ASP A 65 2.70 -11.12 5.47
C ASP A 65 4.05 -11.84 5.28
N ASN A 66 4.83 -11.34 4.31
CA ASN A 66 6.14 -11.84 3.87
C ASN A 66 6.11 -13.20 3.17
N ARG A 67 4.93 -13.65 2.71
CA ARG A 67 4.79 -14.86 1.90
C ARG A 67 4.33 -14.51 0.48
N PRO A 68 4.94 -15.10 -0.57
CA PRO A 68 4.54 -14.82 -1.94
C PRO A 68 3.10 -15.29 -2.19
N VAL A 69 2.34 -14.49 -2.93
CA VAL A 69 0.94 -14.76 -3.28
C VAL A 69 0.85 -15.13 -4.76
N ASP A 70 0.26 -16.29 -5.03
CA ASP A 70 0.06 -16.81 -6.39
C ASP A 70 -1.37 -16.63 -6.91
N ASP A 71 -2.37 -16.77 -6.04
CA ASP A 71 -3.79 -16.67 -6.40
C ASP A 71 -4.44 -15.47 -5.68
N LEU A 72 -4.80 -14.43 -6.43
CA LEU A 72 -5.42 -13.23 -5.87
C LEU A 72 -6.91 -13.39 -5.54
N GLU A 73 -7.58 -14.35 -6.16
CA GLU A 73 -9.02 -14.58 -5.96
C GLU A 73 -9.26 -15.35 -4.65
N ARG A 74 -8.31 -16.22 -4.28
CA ARG A 74 -8.38 -17.02 -3.05
C ARG A 74 -7.67 -16.42 -1.84
N THR A 75 -6.83 -15.40 -2.05
CA THR A 75 -6.10 -14.74 -0.98
C THR A 75 -6.96 -13.65 -0.34
N LEU A 76 -7.21 -13.75 0.96
CA LEU A 76 -8.01 -12.77 1.70
C LEU A 76 -7.11 -11.79 2.46
N ILE A 77 -7.58 -10.55 2.58
CA ILE A 77 -6.89 -9.52 3.36
C ILE A 77 -7.51 -9.41 4.75
N HIS A 78 -6.64 -9.35 5.75
CA HIS A 78 -7.01 -9.25 7.17
C HIS A 78 -6.52 -7.94 7.78
N GLU A 79 -7.07 -7.61 8.94
CA GLU A 79 -6.62 -6.46 9.73
C GLU A 79 -5.11 -6.57 10.01
N GLY A 80 -4.38 -5.49 9.73
CA GLY A 80 -2.94 -5.40 9.94
C GLY A 80 -2.08 -6.18 8.95
N SER A 81 -2.68 -6.79 7.91
CA SER A 81 -1.94 -7.50 6.87
C SER A 81 -0.88 -6.61 6.22
N ARG A 82 0.31 -7.17 5.98
CA ARG A 82 1.41 -6.47 5.29
C ARG A 82 1.48 -6.88 3.83
N LEU A 83 1.00 -6.02 2.95
CA LEU A 83 1.03 -6.21 1.52
C LEU A 83 2.25 -5.50 0.91
N THR A 84 3.03 -6.24 0.13
CA THR A 84 4.15 -5.68 -0.63
C THR A 84 3.95 -5.96 -2.11
N LEU A 85 3.97 -4.91 -2.93
CA LEU A 85 3.84 -4.98 -4.38
C LEU A 85 5.17 -4.60 -5.04
N SER A 86 5.62 -5.43 -5.96
CA SER A 86 6.78 -5.14 -6.80
C SER A 86 6.57 -5.57 -8.24
N GLY A 87 7.20 -4.82 -9.14
CA GLY A 87 7.34 -5.16 -10.54
C GLY A 87 8.40 -6.25 -10.75
N ALA A 88 8.75 -6.49 -12.00
CA ALA A 88 9.79 -7.46 -12.35
C ALA A 88 11.10 -7.10 -11.62
N MET A 89 11.61 -8.03 -10.82
CA MET A 89 12.90 -7.88 -10.16
C MET A 89 13.96 -8.64 -10.96
N PRO A 90 15.13 -8.04 -11.25
CA PRO A 90 16.22 -8.75 -11.91
C PRO A 90 16.87 -9.77 -10.97
N GLY A 91 17.51 -10.80 -11.55
CA GLY A 91 18.27 -11.81 -10.82
C GLY A 91 17.47 -13.04 -10.37
N LEU A 92 18.17 -14.04 -9.83
CA LEU A 92 17.60 -15.36 -9.49
C LEU A 92 16.48 -15.27 -8.44
N VAL A 93 16.65 -14.43 -7.41
CA VAL A 93 15.64 -14.20 -6.37
C VAL A 93 14.37 -13.57 -6.97
N GLY A 94 14.52 -12.67 -7.94
CA GLY A 94 13.38 -12.10 -8.66
C GLY A 94 12.65 -13.13 -9.53
N ALA A 95 13.41 -13.97 -10.23
CA ALA A 95 12.86 -15.04 -11.05
C ALA A 95 12.08 -16.07 -10.23
N THR A 96 12.53 -16.40 -9.00
CA THR A 96 11.88 -17.36 -8.11
C THR A 96 10.74 -16.77 -7.29
N MET A 97 10.62 -15.44 -7.16
CA MET A 97 9.52 -14.77 -6.44
C MET A 97 8.41 -14.24 -7.38
N ARG A 98 8.62 -14.32 -8.70
CA ARG A 98 7.62 -13.95 -9.71
C ARG A 98 6.38 -14.84 -9.62
N ARG A 99 5.21 -14.23 -9.45
CA ARG A 99 3.89 -14.86 -9.47
C ARG A 99 3.68 -15.68 -10.73
N SER A 100 3.16 -16.91 -10.59
CA SER A 100 2.83 -17.81 -11.71
C SER A 100 3.97 -18.05 -12.72
N GLY A 101 5.23 -17.92 -12.30
CA GLY A 101 6.40 -18.18 -13.14
C GLY A 101 6.81 -19.66 -13.16
N PHE A 102 7.63 -20.05 -14.14
CA PHE A 102 8.17 -21.42 -14.29
C PHE A 102 8.82 -21.97 -13.00
N TYR A 103 9.41 -21.10 -12.18
CA TYR A 103 10.05 -21.44 -10.91
C TYR A 103 9.11 -21.40 -9.69
N ALA A 104 7.80 -21.25 -9.86
CA ALA A 104 6.84 -21.24 -8.76
C ALA A 104 6.85 -22.55 -7.95
N ALA A 105 7.18 -23.68 -8.60
CA ALA A 105 7.35 -24.97 -7.92
C ALA A 105 8.46 -24.96 -6.85
N PHE A 106 9.45 -24.08 -6.96
CA PHE A 106 10.57 -23.98 -6.00
C PHE A 106 10.20 -23.29 -4.68
N ARG A 107 8.99 -22.68 -4.59
CA ARG A 107 8.51 -21.97 -3.39
C ARG A 107 7.25 -22.58 -2.76
N GLN A 108 6.86 -23.79 -3.16
CA GLN A 108 5.66 -24.49 -2.67
C GLN A 108 5.59 -24.61 -1.13
N GLY A 109 6.72 -24.56 -0.42
CA GLY A 109 6.77 -24.59 1.05
C GLY A 109 6.72 -23.23 1.76
N ILE A 110 6.70 -22.10 1.03
CA ILE A 110 6.74 -20.75 1.61
C ILE A 110 5.67 -19.80 1.09
N SER A 111 4.88 -20.21 0.08
CA SER A 111 3.75 -19.41 -0.43
C SER A 111 2.72 -19.13 0.66
N TYR A 112 1.98 -18.03 0.48
CA TYR A 112 0.88 -17.71 1.39
C TYR A 112 -0.20 -18.78 1.24
N GLU A 113 -0.58 -19.36 2.37
CA GLU A 113 -1.77 -20.17 2.52
C GLU A 113 -2.68 -19.44 3.49
N GLU A 114 -3.98 -19.44 3.21
CA GLU A 114 -4.95 -18.77 4.06
C GLU A 114 -4.86 -19.34 5.48
N THR A 115 -4.66 -18.45 6.46
CA THR A 115 -4.19 -18.85 7.80
C THR A 115 -5.33 -19.22 8.75
N GLY A 116 -6.58 -19.22 8.27
CA GLY A 116 -7.75 -19.50 9.11
C GLY A 116 -7.92 -18.49 10.24
N ARG A 117 -7.30 -17.31 10.13
CA ARG A 117 -7.52 -16.18 11.05
C ARG A 117 -8.99 -15.82 11.04
N GLU A 118 -9.52 -15.45 12.21
CA GLU A 118 -10.89 -14.96 12.32
C GLU A 118 -11.11 -13.81 11.33
N LEU A 119 -11.99 -14.07 10.36
CA LEU A 119 -12.41 -13.11 9.35
C LEU A 119 -13.23 -12.02 10.04
N ARG A 120 -12.59 -10.88 10.27
CA ARG A 120 -13.30 -9.64 10.56
C ARG A 120 -13.71 -9.03 9.23
N ALA A 121 -15.01 -9.09 8.93
CA ALA A 121 -15.57 -8.41 7.76
C ALA A 121 -15.83 -6.93 8.09
N GLY A 122 -15.52 -6.04 7.15
CA GLY A 122 -15.76 -4.60 7.26
C GLY A 122 -14.50 -3.78 7.01
N GLU A 123 -14.54 -2.52 7.42
CA GLU A 123 -13.41 -1.60 7.23
C GLU A 123 -12.27 -1.92 8.21
N GLY A 124 -11.04 -1.96 7.69
CA GLY A 124 -9.83 -2.20 8.45
C GLY A 124 -8.62 -1.52 7.84
N VAL A 125 -7.46 -1.74 8.47
CA VAL A 125 -6.20 -1.11 8.06
C VAL A 125 -5.20 -2.16 7.61
N VAL A 126 -4.58 -1.91 6.47
CA VAL A 126 -3.55 -2.79 5.90
C VAL A 126 -2.30 -1.97 5.64
N ARG A 127 -1.13 -2.61 5.76
CA ARG A 127 0.14 -1.94 5.50
C ARG A 127 0.61 -2.26 4.08
N LEU A 128 0.60 -1.26 3.21
CA LEU A 128 1.02 -1.36 1.81
C LEU A 128 2.46 -0.88 1.63
N LYS A 129 3.26 -1.65 0.88
CA LYS A 129 4.60 -1.28 0.42
C LYS A 129 4.69 -1.34 -1.09
N LEU A 130 5.37 -0.36 -1.67
CA LEU A 130 5.65 -0.30 -3.11
C LEU A 130 7.15 -0.30 -3.37
N PHE A 131 7.58 -1.09 -4.35
CA PHE A 131 8.99 -1.18 -4.76
C PHE A 131 9.17 -1.09 -6.27
N ASN A 132 10.41 -0.83 -6.67
CA ASN A 132 10.88 -0.80 -8.06
C ASN A 132 10.02 0.14 -8.93
N LEU A 133 9.70 -0.29 -10.14
CA LEU A 133 8.93 0.48 -11.13
C LEU A 133 7.51 0.79 -10.66
N LEU A 134 6.92 -0.03 -9.76
CA LEU A 134 5.58 0.24 -9.26
C LEU A 134 5.53 1.44 -8.32
N LEU A 135 6.66 1.81 -7.70
CA LEU A 135 6.68 2.92 -6.76
C LEU A 135 6.27 4.25 -7.42
N PRO A 136 6.95 4.75 -8.47
CA PRO A 136 6.51 5.97 -9.13
C PRO A 136 5.19 5.83 -9.91
N GLU A 137 4.82 4.62 -10.33
CA GLU A 137 3.60 4.36 -11.11
C GLU A 137 2.34 4.33 -10.24
N LEU A 138 2.39 3.70 -9.06
CA LEU A 138 1.26 3.54 -8.15
C LEU A 138 1.21 4.56 -7.02
N ALA A 139 2.32 5.27 -6.73
CA ALA A 139 2.33 6.31 -5.70
C ALA A 139 1.22 7.36 -5.86
N PRO A 140 0.93 7.94 -7.05
CA PRO A 140 -0.13 8.93 -7.20
C PRO A 140 -1.50 8.38 -6.80
N LEU A 141 -1.79 7.14 -7.20
CA LEU A 141 -3.06 6.48 -6.93
C LEU A 141 -3.24 6.14 -5.45
N VAL A 142 -2.19 5.63 -4.80
CA VAL A 142 -2.21 5.36 -3.34
C VAL A 142 -2.36 6.66 -2.55
N LEU A 143 -1.63 7.71 -2.92
CA LEU A 143 -1.68 8.99 -2.21
C LEU A 143 -3.00 9.74 -2.44
N ALA A 144 -3.59 9.65 -3.64
CA ALA A 144 -4.89 10.25 -3.94
C ALA A 144 -6.04 9.58 -3.18
N ARG A 145 -6.01 8.24 -3.05
CA ARG A 145 -6.97 7.50 -2.21
C ARG A 145 -6.84 7.88 -0.73
N GLY A 146 -5.60 8.05 -0.29
CA GLY A 146 -5.27 8.49 1.04
C GLY A 146 -4.57 7.42 1.88
N ILE A 147 -3.68 7.90 2.74
CA ILE A 147 -2.85 7.07 3.63
C ILE A 147 -3.03 7.53 5.07
N LEU A 148 -3.04 6.60 6.00
CA LEU A 148 -3.00 6.89 7.43
C LEU A 148 -1.53 7.13 7.83
N VAL A 149 -1.26 8.32 8.37
CA VAL A 149 0.09 8.71 8.78
C VAL A 149 0.11 9.33 10.16
N GLY A 150 1.19 9.07 10.89
CA GLY A 150 1.50 9.78 12.13
C GLY A 150 2.13 11.13 11.87
N ARG A 151 2.05 12.03 12.85
CA ARG A 151 2.70 13.35 12.81
C ARG A 151 4.20 13.26 12.53
N ASP A 152 4.88 12.31 13.17
CA ASP A 152 6.31 12.04 13.07
C ASP A 152 6.73 11.60 11.66
N GLN A 153 5.85 10.90 10.94
CA GLN A 153 6.08 10.48 9.56
C GLN A 153 5.82 11.62 8.56
N LEU A 154 4.84 12.47 8.84
CA LEU A 154 4.46 13.57 7.96
C LEU A 154 5.36 14.80 8.10
N GLN A 155 5.86 15.10 9.31
CA GLN A 155 6.68 16.30 9.58
C GLN A 155 7.89 16.45 8.63
N PRO A 156 8.71 15.41 8.38
CA PRO A 156 9.86 15.54 7.46
C PRO A 156 9.44 15.84 6.02
N ILE A 157 8.30 15.30 5.58
CA ILE A 157 7.75 15.58 4.25
C ILE A 157 7.31 17.04 4.18
N LEU A 158 6.60 17.53 5.20
CA LEU A 158 6.18 18.93 5.27
C LEU A 158 7.37 19.88 5.33
N ASP A 159 8.44 19.53 6.04
CA ASP A 159 9.65 20.35 6.09
C ASP A 159 10.30 20.45 4.70
N GLY A 160 10.33 19.36 3.93
CA GLY A 160 10.74 19.38 2.52
C GLY A 160 9.78 20.13 1.58
N LEU A 161 8.54 20.39 2.02
CA LEU A 161 7.55 21.21 1.32
C LEU A 161 7.56 22.69 1.76
N LYS A 162 8.12 23.03 2.92
CA LYS A 162 8.15 24.42 3.42
C LYS A 162 9.02 25.35 2.57
N ASP A 163 9.99 24.81 1.83
CA ASP A 163 10.67 25.52 0.73
C ASP A 163 9.70 25.98 -0.39
N ALA A 164 8.46 25.48 -0.38
CA ALA A 164 7.37 25.83 -1.29
C ALA A 164 6.13 26.45 -0.62
N GLY A 165 6.20 26.79 0.68
CA GLY A 165 5.14 27.49 1.40
C GLY A 165 3.87 26.65 1.66
N SER A 166 3.74 26.05 2.85
CA SER A 166 2.42 25.65 3.35
C SER A 166 2.37 25.52 4.88
N GLY A 167 1.37 26.16 5.49
CA GLY A 167 1.03 26.05 6.90
C GLY A 167 -0.05 24.99 7.11
N ILE A 168 0.36 23.72 7.15
CA ILE A 168 -0.55 22.59 7.37
C ILE A 168 -0.67 22.33 8.88
N ALA A 169 -1.90 22.36 9.40
CA ALA A 169 -2.18 22.00 10.77
C ALA A 169 -2.01 20.49 10.96
N LEU A 170 -1.04 20.10 11.78
CA LEU A 170 -0.81 18.71 12.16
C LEU A 170 -1.60 18.36 13.42
N PRO A 171 -2.08 17.11 13.56
CA PRO A 171 -2.74 16.65 14.78
C PRO A 171 -1.78 16.63 15.97
N ALA A 172 -2.33 16.47 17.18
CA ALA A 172 -1.54 16.31 18.38
C ALA A 172 -0.54 15.13 18.27
N PRO A 173 0.61 15.18 18.98
CA PRO A 173 1.56 14.07 19.03
C PRO A 173 0.87 12.75 19.42
N GLY A 174 1.13 11.68 18.67
CA GLY A 174 0.51 10.36 18.88
C GLY A 174 -0.82 10.14 18.13
N GLY A 175 -1.40 11.20 17.53
CA GLY A 175 -2.54 11.09 16.63
C GLY A 175 -2.16 10.57 15.25
N ARG A 176 -3.10 9.85 14.61
CA ARG A 176 -3.06 9.54 13.18
C ARG A 176 -4.03 10.45 12.43
N LEU A 177 -3.68 10.74 11.18
CA LEU A 177 -4.52 11.50 10.27
C LEU A 177 -4.62 10.78 8.93
N LEU A 178 -5.69 11.07 8.19
CA LEU A 178 -5.84 10.66 6.80
C LEU A 178 -5.21 11.73 5.90
N LEU A 179 -4.13 11.37 5.21
CA LEU A 179 -3.44 12.25 4.27
C LEU A 179 -3.83 11.87 2.85
N THR A 180 -4.39 12.82 2.10
CA THR A 180 -4.62 12.71 0.67
C THR A 180 -3.71 13.67 -0.08
N VAL A 181 -3.19 13.24 -1.24
CA VAL A 181 -2.40 14.10 -2.13
C VAL A 181 -3.05 14.09 -3.50
N SER A 182 -3.50 15.27 -3.93
CA SER A 182 -3.98 15.52 -5.29
C SER A 182 -2.89 16.19 -6.12
N MET A 183 -2.86 15.86 -7.41
CA MET A 183 -1.93 16.47 -8.36
C MET A 183 -2.53 17.75 -8.93
N GLN A 184 -1.70 18.80 -9.03
CA GLN A 184 -1.99 20.01 -9.82
C GLN A 184 -1.44 19.89 -11.24
#